data_AF-A0ABD2ZHG8-F1
#
_entry.id   AF-A0ABD2ZHG8-F1
#
_cell.length_a   1.000
_cell.length_b   1.000
_cell.length_c   1.000
_cell.angle_alpha   90.00
_cell.angle_beta   90.00
_cell.angle_gamma   90.00
#
_symmetry.space_group_name_H-M   'P 1'
#
loop_
_entity.id
_entity.type
_entity.pdbx_description
1 polymer ?
#
loop_
_entity_poly.entity_id
_entity_poly.type
_entity_poly.pdbx_seq_one_letter_code
_entity_poly.pdbx_strand_id
1 'polypeptide(L)'
;IKEGRAGYGIFALRSCLQVIQTGAYNEKKGVREIEECEVAKMAMIRALEKGWPSIVIHSNSKRLIGMFNQNSSMDSLVKTPLEDMFAFKDLFASCPCQVLTNDMNISCNSL
;
A
#
# COMPACT_ATOMS: atom_id res chain seq x y z
N ILE A 1 -1.11 -4.43 24.23
CA ILE A 1 -1.30 -3.86 22.86
C ILE A 1 -2.59 -3.04 22.92
N LYS A 2 -2.54 -1.73 22.68
CA LYS A 2 -3.75 -0.87 22.76
C LYS A 2 -4.56 -1.04 21.48
N GLU A 3 -5.74 -1.64 21.60
CA GLU A 3 -6.71 -1.73 20.51
C GLU A 3 -7.43 -0.38 20.35
N GLY A 4 -7.19 0.30 19.23
CA GLY A 4 -7.94 1.49 18.81
C GLY A 4 -8.85 1.15 17.62
N ARG A 5 -9.84 2.00 17.31
CA ARG A 5 -10.52 1.92 16.01
C ARG A 5 -9.63 2.61 14.98
N ALA A 6 -9.37 1.94 13.86
CA ALA A 6 -8.57 2.50 12.78
C ALA A 6 -9.34 2.36 11.45
N GLY A 7 -9.51 3.48 10.76
CA GLY A 7 -10.05 3.54 9.40
C GLY A 7 -8.92 3.67 8.38
N TYR A 8 -9.13 3.18 7.16
CA TYR A 8 -8.11 3.17 6.13
C TYR A 8 -8.63 3.67 4.79
N GLY A 9 -7.78 4.43 4.10
CA GLY A 9 -8.05 4.96 2.76
C GLY A 9 -6.96 4.54 1.78
N ILE A 10 -7.37 4.22 0.57
CA ILE A 10 -6.50 3.99 -0.59
C ILE A 10 -6.83 5.05 -1.62
N PHE A 11 -5.83 5.74 -2.15
CA PHE A 11 -5.97 6.59 -3.31
C PHE A 11 -4.93 6.21 -4.35
N ALA A 12 -5.33 6.20 -5.61
CA ALA A 12 -4.44 5.96 -6.73
C ALA A 12 -4.23 7.29 -7.46
N LEU A 13 -2.98 7.58 -7.76
CA LEU A 13 -2.55 8.76 -8.51
C LEU A 13 -1.98 8.31 -9.86
N ARG A 14 -2.22 9.10 -10.90
CA ARG A 14 -1.39 9.04 -12.11
C ARG A 14 -0.06 9.74 -11.87
N SER A 15 0.91 9.57 -12.78
CA SER A 15 2.23 10.22 -12.71
C SER A 15 2.18 11.74 -12.56
N CYS A 16 1.07 12.37 -12.91
CA CYS A 16 0.81 13.81 -12.77
C CYS A 16 0.07 14.18 -11.46
N LEU A 17 0.07 13.30 -10.47
CA LEU A 17 -0.62 13.46 -9.17
C LEU A 17 -2.15 13.66 -9.29
N GLN A 18 -2.72 13.35 -10.44
CA GLN A 18 -4.18 13.30 -10.62
C GLN A 18 -4.73 12.08 -9.89
N VAL A 19 -5.69 12.30 -8.98
CA VAL A 19 -6.45 11.21 -8.35
C VAL A 19 -7.31 10.54 -9.40
N ILE A 20 -7.05 9.26 -9.64
CA ILE A 20 -7.79 8.43 -10.60
C ILE A 20 -8.73 7.44 -9.90
N GLN A 21 -8.49 7.16 -8.61
CA GLN A 21 -9.36 6.28 -7.83
C GLN A 21 -9.20 6.55 -6.33
N THR A 22 -10.29 6.40 -5.59
CA THR A 22 -10.30 6.42 -4.12
C THR A 22 -11.09 5.24 -3.59
N GLY A 23 -10.69 4.72 -2.44
CA GLY A 23 -11.42 3.71 -1.68
C GLY A 23 -11.28 4.01 -0.20
N ALA A 24 -12.41 3.98 0.53
CA ALA A 24 -12.43 4.03 1.99
C ALA A 24 -12.91 2.68 2.50
N TYR A 25 -12.23 2.16 3.53
CA TYR A 25 -12.56 0.87 4.12
C TYR A 25 -12.92 1.09 5.59
N ASN A 26 -14.06 0.50 5.98
CA ASN A 26 -14.63 0.67 7.31
C ASN A 26 -13.68 0.24 8.42
N GLU A 27 -13.80 0.91 9.55
CA GLU A 27 -13.01 0.65 10.75
C GLU A 27 -13.13 -0.81 11.18
N LYS A 28 -11.99 -1.47 11.36
CA LYS A 28 -11.91 -2.73 12.09
C LYS A 28 -11.15 -2.49 13.39
N LYS A 29 -11.42 -3.35 14.37
CA LYS A 29 -10.62 -3.42 15.58
C LYS A 29 -9.46 -4.34 15.24
N GLY A 30 -8.25 -3.81 15.14
CA GLY A 30 -7.11 -4.57 14.66
C GLY A 30 -5.79 -4.10 15.23
N VAL A 31 -4.75 -4.88 14.92
CA VAL A 31 -3.36 -4.51 15.15
C VAL A 31 -2.94 -3.67 13.95
N ARG A 32 -2.49 -2.44 14.22
CA ARG A 32 -2.15 -1.44 13.21
C ARG A 32 -1.28 -1.99 12.09
N GLU A 33 -0.27 -2.78 12.45
CA GLU A 33 0.68 -3.37 11.50
C GLU A 33 0.02 -4.37 10.54
N ILE A 34 -0.93 -5.17 11.02
CA ILE A 34 -1.70 -6.09 10.19
C ILE A 34 -2.56 -5.31 9.21
N GLU A 35 -3.22 -4.27 9.69
CA GLU A 35 -4.12 -3.47 8.88
C GLU A 35 -3.36 -2.66 7.81
N GLU A 36 -2.15 -2.15 8.12
CA GLU A 36 -1.28 -1.51 7.13
C GLU A 36 -0.88 -2.47 6.00
N CYS A 37 -0.55 -3.74 6.31
CA CYS A 37 -0.29 -4.76 5.30
C CYS A 37 -1.54 -5.10 4.47
N GLU A 38 -2.69 -5.30 5.12
CA GLU A 38 -3.96 -5.63 4.45
C GLU A 38 -4.39 -4.52 3.49
N VAL A 39 -4.22 -3.26 3.88
CA VAL A 39 -4.56 -2.12 3.02
C VAL A 39 -3.65 -2.04 1.80
N ALA A 40 -2.35 -2.27 1.99
CA ALA A 40 -1.41 -2.32 0.88
C ALA A 40 -1.72 -3.49 -0.08
N LYS A 41 -2.05 -4.67 0.46
CA LYS A 41 -2.52 -5.83 -0.32
C LYS A 41 -3.77 -5.49 -1.14
N MET A 42 -4.76 -4.85 -0.53
CA MET A 42 -5.98 -4.42 -1.22
C MET A 42 -5.69 -3.40 -2.33
N ALA A 43 -4.72 -2.51 -2.14
CA ALA A 43 -4.28 -1.58 -3.18
C ALA A 43 -3.69 -2.32 -4.39
N MET A 44 -2.86 -3.33 -4.15
CA MET A 44 -2.30 -4.18 -5.20
C MET A 44 -3.38 -4.93 -5.97
N ILE A 45 -4.33 -5.57 -5.27
CA ILE A 45 -5.46 -6.26 -5.91
C ILE A 45 -6.24 -5.31 -6.82
N ARG A 46 -6.56 -4.10 -6.32
CA ARG A 46 -7.27 -3.09 -7.12
C ARG A 46 -6.49 -2.65 -8.36
N ALA A 47 -5.17 -2.53 -8.25
CA ALA A 47 -4.32 -2.21 -9.40
C ALA A 47 -4.30 -3.34 -10.44
N LEU A 48 -4.26 -4.61 -10.00
CA LEU A 48 -4.36 -5.78 -10.88
C LEU A 48 -5.71 -5.86 -11.58
N GLU A 49 -6.82 -5.64 -10.87
CA GLU A 49 -8.17 -5.58 -11.44
C GLU A 49 -8.31 -4.49 -12.51
N LYS A 50 -7.53 -3.42 -12.41
CA LYS A 50 -7.46 -2.34 -13.41
C LYS A 50 -6.45 -2.58 -14.53
N GLY A 51 -5.70 -3.68 -14.47
CA GLY A 51 -4.67 -4.01 -15.44
C GLY A 51 -3.50 -3.03 -15.44
N TRP A 52 -3.17 -2.42 -14.29
CA TRP A 52 -2.01 -1.55 -14.18
C TRP A 52 -0.73 -2.39 -14.09
N PRO A 53 0.15 -2.38 -15.10
CA PRO A 53 1.31 -3.27 -15.12
C PRO A 53 2.43 -2.79 -14.18
N SER A 54 2.37 -1.55 -13.71
CA SER A 54 3.36 -0.97 -12.81
C SER A 54 2.71 0.00 -11.85
N ILE A 55 3.07 -0.12 -10.57
CA ILE A 55 2.57 0.74 -9.49
C ILE A 55 3.70 1.09 -8.52
N VAL A 56 3.53 2.16 -7.75
CA VAL A 56 4.40 2.46 -6.60
C VAL A 56 3.50 2.50 -5.37
N ILE A 57 3.78 1.67 -4.37
CA ILE A 57 3.05 1.69 -3.10
C ILE A 57 3.69 2.75 -2.22
N HIS A 58 2.93 3.78 -1.85
CA HIS A 58 3.36 4.78 -0.88
C HIS A 58 2.72 4.49 0.49
N SER A 59 3.55 4.38 1.53
CA SER A 59 3.09 4.18 2.91
C SER A 59 3.89 5.04 3.88
N ASN A 60 3.29 5.43 5.01
CA ASN A 60 4.03 6.04 6.12
C ASN A 60 4.59 4.99 7.09
N SER A 61 4.26 3.72 6.90
CA SER A 61 4.73 2.61 7.73
C SER A 61 6.13 2.17 7.34
N LYS A 62 7.13 2.70 8.05
CA LYS A 62 8.54 2.29 7.87
C LYS A 62 8.74 0.79 8.05
N ARG A 63 7.95 0.15 8.94
CA ARG A 63 8.00 -1.28 9.20
C ARG A 63 7.53 -2.08 7.97
N LEU A 64 6.35 -1.76 7.43
CA LEU A 64 5.84 -2.38 6.20
C LEU A 64 6.84 -2.24 5.05
N ILE A 65 7.35 -1.02 4.83
CA ILE A 65 8.32 -0.75 3.77
C ILE A 65 9.58 -1.57 3.94
N GLY A 66 10.11 -1.63 5.17
CA GLY A 66 11.27 -2.46 5.49
C GLY A 66 11.04 -3.93 5.17
N MET A 67 9.94 -4.50 5.68
CA MET A 67 9.57 -5.90 5.46
C MET A 67 9.35 -6.22 3.98
N PHE A 68 8.65 -5.35 3.24
CA PHE A 68 8.34 -5.55 1.84
C PHE A 68 9.58 -5.43 0.93
N ASN A 69 10.45 -4.45 1.20
CA ASN A 69 11.65 -4.23 0.39
C ASN A 69 12.76 -5.25 0.70
N GLN A 70 12.83 -5.75 1.94
CA GLN A 70 13.80 -6.78 2.35
C GLN A 70 13.31 -8.20 2.09
N ASN A 71 12.08 -8.36 1.58
CA ASN A 71 11.44 -9.67 1.39
C ASN A 71 11.45 -10.52 2.67
N SER A 72 11.21 -9.90 3.83
CA SER A 72 11.38 -10.51 5.14
C SER A 72 10.07 -10.50 5.94
N SER A 73 9.62 -11.69 6.34
CA SER A 73 8.40 -11.92 7.12
C SER A 73 8.68 -12.41 8.54
N MET A 74 9.74 -11.90 9.19
CA MET A 74 10.14 -12.35 10.54
C MET A 74 9.06 -12.16 11.62
N ASP A 75 8.06 -11.31 11.37
CA ASP A 75 6.92 -11.14 12.26
C ASP A 75 5.77 -12.06 11.87
N SER A 76 5.49 -13.05 12.72
CA SER A 76 4.43 -14.03 12.53
C SER A 76 3.03 -13.41 12.43
N LEU A 77 2.81 -12.22 12.99
CA LEU A 77 1.51 -11.54 12.97
C LEU A 77 1.14 -11.01 11.58
N VAL A 78 2.14 -10.62 10.79
CA VAL A 78 1.96 -10.03 9.45
C VAL A 78 2.45 -10.95 8.34
N LYS A 79 2.91 -12.16 8.68
CA LYS A 79 3.51 -13.10 7.74
C LYS A 79 2.57 -13.41 6.57
N THR A 80 1.33 -13.82 6.85
CA THR A 80 0.35 -14.18 5.81
C THR A 80 0.02 -13.01 4.87
N PRO A 81 -0.41 -11.82 5.33
CA PRO A 81 -0.69 -10.72 4.41
C PRO A 81 0.53 -10.24 3.64
N LEU A 82 1.74 -10.36 4.22
CA LEU A 82 2.96 -9.99 3.54
C LEU A 82 3.37 -11.02 2.46
N GLU A 83 3.19 -12.31 2.72
CA GLU A 83 3.37 -13.37 1.72
C GLU A 83 2.40 -13.21 0.54
N ASP A 84 1.13 -12.87 0.81
CA ASP A 84 0.18 -12.51 -0.24
C ASP A 84 0.69 -11.32 -1.07
N MET A 85 1.20 -10.28 -0.40
CA MET A 85 1.77 -9.11 -1.10
C MET A 85 2.97 -9.48 -1.97
N PHE A 86 3.81 -10.42 -1.55
CA PHE A 86 4.91 -10.91 -2.38
C PHE A 86 4.40 -11.68 -3.60
N ALA A 87 3.41 -12.55 -3.43
CA ALA A 87 2.79 -13.24 -4.55
C ALA A 87 2.16 -12.26 -5.56
N PHE A 88 1.52 -11.20 -5.08
CA PHE A 88 0.98 -10.15 -5.96
C PHE A 88 2.07 -9.31 -6.62
N LYS A 89 3.19 -9.06 -5.95
CA LYS A 89 4.31 -8.27 -6.48
C LYS A 89 4.82 -8.88 -7.79
N ASP A 90 4.90 -10.20 -7.87
CA ASP A 90 5.39 -10.93 -9.04
C ASP A 90 4.44 -10.84 -10.26
N LEU A 91 3.20 -10.38 -10.06
CA LEU A 91 2.23 -10.14 -11.13
C LEU A 91 2.37 -8.74 -11.78
N PHE A 92 3.18 -7.86 -11.19
CA PHE A 92 3.48 -6.55 -11.76
C PHE A 92 4.83 -6.58 -12.48
N ALA A 93 4.94 -5.83 -13.58
CA ALA A 93 6.24 -5.55 -14.19
C ALA A 93 7.13 -4.69 -13.27
N SER A 94 6.52 -3.86 -12.41
CA SER A 94 7.23 -3.10 -11.37
C SER A 94 6.30 -2.74 -10.21
N CYS A 95 6.74 -3.01 -8.98
CA CYS A 95 5.99 -2.69 -7.76
C CYS A 95 6.93 -2.37 -6.58
N PRO A 96 7.62 -1.21 -6.58
CA PRO A 96 8.35 -0.74 -5.40
C PRO A 96 7.42 -0.25 -4.30
N CYS A 97 7.89 -0.32 -3.05
CA CYS A 97 7.24 0.28 -1.89
C CYS A 97 8.13 1.38 -1.31
N GLN A 98 7.59 2.59 -1.13
CA GLN A 98 8.32 3.79 -0.75
C GLN A 98 7.66 4.53 0.41
N VAL A 99 8.48 5.29 1.15
CA VAL A 99 7.99 6.17 2.20
C VAL A 99 7.19 7.29 1.55
N LEU A 100 5.99 7.55 2.06
CA LEU A 100 5.25 8.75 1.75
C LEU A 100 5.98 9.94 2.42
N THR A 101 6.68 10.76 1.63
CA THR A 101 7.18 12.06 2.08
C THR A 101 6.08 13.11 1.88
N ASN A 102 6.03 14.10 2.76
CA ASN A 102 5.05 15.20 2.67
C ASN A 102 5.19 16.05 1.39
N ASP A 103 6.24 15.80 0.59
CA ASP A 103 6.59 16.52 -0.63
C ASP A 103 5.98 15.95 -1.91
N MET A 104 4.88 15.17 -1.83
CA MET A 104 4.03 14.91 -3.01
C MET A 104 3.27 16.21 -3.36
N ASN A 105 4.04 17.22 -3.75
CA ASN A 105 3.63 18.57 -4.04
C ASN A 105 2.97 18.60 -5.41
N ILE A 106 1.68 18.93 -5.40
CA ILE A 106 0.76 18.96 -6.52
C ILE A 106 1.26 20.02 -7.50
N SER A 107 1.88 19.61 -8.62
CA SER A 107 2.08 20.49 -9.77
C SER A 107 1.76 19.74 -11.05
N CYS A 108 0.49 19.82 -11.44
CA CYS A 108 0.04 19.46 -12.76
C CYS A 108 -0.11 20.77 -13.54
N ASN A 109 1.01 21.32 -14.02
CA ASN A 109 0.99 22.41 -14.99
C ASN A 109 1.63 21.94 -16.29
N SER A 110 0.82 21.99 -17.34
CA SER A 110 1.17 21.99 -18.77
C SER A 110 1.84 20.72 -19.33
N LEU A 111 1.07 19.93 -20.09
CA LEU A 111 1.09 19.93 -21.57
C LEU A 111 -0.10 19.12 -22.12
#